data_AF-E2XGX6-F1
#
_entry.id   AF-E2XGX6-F1
#
_cell.length_a   1.000
_cell.length_b   1.000
_cell.length_c   1.000
_cell.angle_alpha   90.00
_cell.angle_beta   90.00
_cell.angle_gamma   90.00
#
_symmetry.space_group_name_H-M   'P 1'
#
loop_
_entity.id
_entity.type
_entity.pdbx_description
1 polymer ?
#
loop_
_entity_poly.entity_id
_entity_poly.type
_entity_poly.pdbx_seq_one_letter_code
_entity_poly.pdbx_strand_id
1 'polypeptide(L)'
;MKTLNRRDFPGAQYPERIIQFGEGNFLRAFVDWQIDLLNEHTDLNSGVVVVRPIETSFPPSLSTQDGLYTTIIRGLNEKGEAVSDARLIRSVNREISVYSEYDEFLKLAHNPEMRFVFSNTTEAGISYHAGDKFDDAPAVSYPAKLTRLLFERFSHFNGVLDKGWIIIPCELIDYNGDALRELVLRYAQEWALPEAFIQWLDQANSFCSTLVDRIVTGYPRDEVAKLEEELGYHDGFLGTAEHFYLFVIQGPKSLATELRLDKYPLNVLIVDDIKPYKERKVAILNGAHTALVPVAFQAGLDTVGEAMNWSLSPVQSPGVSVTRTSSISCCLSRSTV
;
A
#
# COMPACT_ATOMS: atom_id res chain seq x y z
N MET A 1 -18.41 -9.33 23.60
CA MET A 1 -18.70 -9.59 22.18
C MET A 1 -17.83 -10.75 21.71
N LYS A 2 -18.05 -11.32 20.52
CA LYS A 2 -17.13 -12.34 19.97
C LYS A 2 -15.90 -11.65 19.37
N THR A 3 -14.72 -12.27 19.46
CA THR A 3 -13.55 -11.81 18.70
C THR A 3 -13.70 -12.19 17.24
N LEU A 4 -13.38 -11.27 16.34
CA LEU A 4 -13.45 -11.45 14.90
C LEU A 4 -12.56 -12.62 14.45
N ASN A 5 -13.14 -13.58 13.74
CA ASN A 5 -12.47 -14.76 13.19
C ASN A 5 -13.37 -15.42 12.13
N ARG A 6 -12.84 -16.32 11.30
CA ARG A 6 -13.60 -16.94 10.20
C ARG A 6 -14.64 -17.98 10.67
N ARG A 7 -14.50 -18.54 11.88
CA ARG A 7 -15.48 -19.48 12.46
C ARG A 7 -16.76 -18.76 12.86
N ASP A 8 -16.64 -17.62 13.53
CA ASP A 8 -17.76 -16.84 14.04
C ASP A 8 -18.31 -15.82 13.01
N PHE A 9 -17.48 -15.40 12.05
CA PHE A 9 -17.81 -14.47 10.97
C PHE A 9 -17.44 -15.06 9.59
N PRO A 10 -18.12 -16.14 9.16
CA PRO A 10 -17.82 -16.80 7.89
C PRO A 10 -18.02 -15.84 6.70
N GLY A 11 -17.41 -16.18 5.57
CA GLY A 11 -17.50 -15.40 4.34
C GLY A 11 -16.55 -15.92 3.27
N ALA A 12 -16.27 -15.08 2.28
CA ALA A 12 -15.44 -15.45 1.15
C ALA A 12 -14.01 -15.86 1.57
N GLN A 13 -13.49 -16.86 0.87
CA GLN A 13 -12.09 -17.24 0.86
C GLN A 13 -11.63 -17.22 -0.60
N TYR A 14 -10.45 -16.66 -0.82
CA TYR A 14 -9.93 -16.45 -2.17
C TYR A 14 -8.68 -17.32 -2.38
N PRO A 15 -8.42 -17.80 -3.61
CA PRO A 15 -7.16 -18.49 -3.89
C PRO A 15 -5.99 -17.53 -3.67
N GLU A 16 -4.88 -18.05 -3.13
CA GLU A 16 -3.68 -17.24 -2.91
C GLU A 16 -3.09 -16.82 -4.26
N ARG A 17 -3.15 -15.52 -4.56
CA ARG A 17 -2.66 -14.91 -5.81
C ARG A 17 -1.75 -13.72 -5.59
N ILE A 18 -1.68 -13.23 -4.34
CA ILE A 18 -0.94 -12.04 -3.95
C ILE A 18 -0.01 -12.39 -2.78
N ILE A 19 1.26 -12.01 -2.92
CA ILE A 19 2.24 -12.00 -1.84
C ILE A 19 2.39 -10.55 -1.38
N GLN A 20 2.25 -10.30 -0.08
CA GLN A 20 2.37 -8.96 0.48
C GLN A 20 3.52 -8.90 1.48
N PHE A 21 4.59 -8.18 1.19
CA PHE A 21 5.67 -7.94 2.15
C PHE A 21 5.34 -6.74 3.05
N GLY A 22 5.13 -7.02 4.34
CA GLY A 22 4.75 -6.04 5.35
C GLY A 22 3.29 -6.16 5.78
N GLU A 23 3.08 -6.08 7.08
CA GLU A 23 1.79 -6.19 7.79
C GLU A 23 1.23 -4.82 8.24
N GLY A 24 1.89 -3.75 7.81
CA GLY A 24 1.64 -2.40 8.30
C GLY A 24 0.23 -1.88 8.02
N ASN A 25 -0.20 -0.90 8.83
CA ASN A 25 -1.52 -0.27 8.71
C ASN A 25 -1.77 0.29 7.30
N PHE A 26 -0.73 0.81 6.64
CA PHE A 26 -0.85 1.41 5.32
C PHE A 26 -1.40 0.41 4.30
N LEU A 27 -0.77 -0.75 4.13
CA LEU A 27 -1.23 -1.76 3.17
C LEU A 27 -2.64 -2.25 3.51
N ARG A 28 -2.93 -2.45 4.80
CA ARG A 28 -4.24 -2.91 5.28
C ARG A 28 -5.37 -1.95 4.91
N ALA A 29 -5.14 -0.65 5.12
CA ALA A 29 -6.11 0.40 4.82
C ALA A 29 -5.98 0.97 3.39
N PHE A 30 -5.11 0.42 2.54
CA PHE A 30 -4.87 0.92 1.19
C PHE A 30 -4.96 -0.19 0.14
N VAL A 31 -4.00 -1.11 0.10
CA VAL A 31 -3.95 -2.20 -0.89
C VAL A 31 -5.02 -3.25 -0.59
N ASP A 32 -5.01 -3.82 0.62
CA ASP A 32 -5.93 -4.90 0.99
C ASP A 32 -7.40 -4.47 0.89
N TRP A 33 -7.70 -3.22 1.27
CA TRP A 33 -9.02 -2.59 1.10
C TRP A 33 -9.45 -2.51 -0.36
N GLN A 34 -8.55 -2.12 -1.27
CA GLN A 34 -8.84 -2.09 -2.71
C GLN A 34 -9.02 -3.51 -3.28
N ILE A 35 -8.19 -4.47 -2.87
CA ILE A 35 -8.32 -5.87 -3.29
C ILE A 35 -9.64 -6.46 -2.80
N ASP A 36 -10.07 -6.15 -1.57
CA ASP A 36 -11.34 -6.61 -1.02
C ASP A 36 -12.54 -6.07 -1.82
N LEU A 37 -12.52 -4.79 -2.18
CA LEU A 37 -13.52 -4.17 -3.07
C LEU A 37 -13.54 -4.83 -4.46
N LEU A 38 -12.36 -5.04 -5.06
CA LEU A 38 -12.25 -5.69 -6.36
C LEU A 38 -12.75 -7.13 -6.30
N ASN A 39 -12.47 -7.87 -5.24
CA ASN A 39 -12.97 -9.23 -5.07
C ASN A 39 -14.49 -9.29 -4.88
N GLU A 40 -15.10 -8.28 -4.26
CA GLU A 40 -16.55 -8.20 -4.07
C GLU A 40 -17.28 -7.84 -5.37
N HIS A 41 -16.71 -6.93 -6.16
CA HIS A 41 -17.38 -6.34 -7.33
C HIS A 41 -16.90 -6.90 -8.68
N THR A 42 -15.87 -7.75 -8.70
CA THR A 42 -15.28 -8.30 -9.93
C THR A 42 -14.94 -9.78 -9.79
N ASP A 43 -14.36 -10.36 -10.84
CA ASP A 43 -13.85 -11.73 -10.88
C ASP A 43 -12.36 -11.85 -10.48
N LEU A 44 -11.78 -10.83 -9.82
CA LEU A 44 -10.37 -10.82 -9.43
C LEU A 44 -10.00 -12.04 -8.59
N ASN A 45 -10.86 -12.45 -7.65
CA ASN A 45 -10.72 -13.63 -6.80
C ASN A 45 -9.29 -13.82 -6.27
N SER A 46 -8.71 -12.80 -5.65
CA SER A 46 -7.30 -12.80 -5.24
C SER A 46 -7.16 -12.68 -3.73
N GLY A 47 -6.65 -13.75 -3.13
CA GLY A 47 -6.29 -13.82 -1.72
C GLY A 47 -4.85 -13.38 -1.48
N VAL A 48 -4.65 -12.65 -0.39
CA VAL A 48 -3.36 -12.09 0.04
C VAL A 48 -2.74 -12.99 1.10
N VAL A 49 -1.47 -13.35 0.89
CA VAL A 49 -0.61 -13.93 1.92
C VAL A 49 0.37 -12.85 2.37
N VAL A 50 0.23 -12.43 3.63
CA VAL A 50 1.12 -11.43 4.22
C VAL A 50 2.40 -12.13 4.67
N VAL A 51 3.53 -11.58 4.29
CA VAL A 51 4.87 -12.01 4.64
C VAL A 51 5.45 -10.97 5.58
N ARG A 52 5.63 -11.32 6.85
CA ARG A 52 6.24 -10.45 7.85
C ARG A 52 7.76 -10.46 7.66
N PRO A 53 8.37 -9.33 7.25
CA PRO A 53 9.77 -9.30 6.83
C PRO A 53 10.75 -9.10 7.99
N ILE A 54 10.26 -8.76 9.19
CA ILE A 54 11.05 -8.47 10.40
C ILE A 54 10.70 -9.43 11.54
N GLU A 55 11.69 -9.80 12.35
CA GLU A 55 11.47 -10.64 13.52
C GLU A 55 10.88 -9.80 14.66
N THR A 56 9.55 -9.85 14.80
CA THR A 56 8.83 -9.14 15.86
C THR A 56 7.59 -9.92 16.27
N SER A 57 7.22 -9.80 17.54
CA SER A 57 5.95 -10.30 18.08
C SER A 57 4.86 -9.23 18.13
N PHE A 58 5.18 -7.98 17.75
CA PHE A 58 4.25 -6.85 17.73
C PHE A 58 4.24 -6.15 16.36
N PRO A 59 3.05 -5.88 15.77
CA PRO A 59 1.73 -6.31 16.25
C PRO A 59 1.57 -7.84 16.22
N PRO A 60 0.64 -8.43 16.98
CA PRO A 60 0.32 -9.86 16.87
C PRO A 60 0.06 -10.27 15.41
N SER A 61 0.27 -11.54 15.09
CA SER A 61 -0.02 -12.05 13.74
C SER A 61 -1.50 -11.87 13.39
N LEU A 62 -1.79 -11.40 12.17
CA LEU A 62 -3.13 -11.33 11.58
C LEU A 62 -3.81 -12.71 11.56
N SER A 63 -3.03 -13.78 11.55
CA SER A 63 -3.53 -15.16 11.67
C SER A 63 -4.26 -15.43 13.00
N THR A 64 -4.09 -14.59 14.02
CA THR A 64 -4.90 -14.66 15.28
C THR A 64 -6.38 -14.34 15.08
N GLN A 65 -6.74 -13.66 13.97
CA GLN A 65 -8.12 -13.42 13.53
C GLN A 65 -8.41 -14.06 12.15
N ASP A 66 -7.63 -15.09 11.76
CA ASP A 66 -7.73 -15.76 10.45
C ASP A 66 -7.61 -14.78 9.26
N GLY A 67 -6.81 -13.72 9.40
CA GLY A 67 -6.63 -12.67 8.40
C GLY A 67 -7.77 -11.63 8.34
N LEU A 68 -8.82 -11.78 9.14
CA LEU A 68 -9.93 -10.83 9.17
C LEU A 68 -9.60 -9.61 10.03
N TYR A 69 -9.99 -8.44 9.53
CA TYR A 69 -9.96 -7.17 10.27
C TYR A 69 -10.87 -6.14 9.60
N THR A 70 -11.15 -5.06 10.30
CA THR A 70 -12.06 -4.01 9.83
C THR A 70 -11.27 -2.75 9.51
N THR A 71 -11.51 -2.21 8.32
CA THR A 71 -11.00 -0.90 7.91
C THR A 71 -12.15 0.09 7.88
N ILE A 72 -11.98 1.23 8.55
CA ILE A 72 -12.94 2.33 8.57
C ILE A 72 -12.39 3.47 7.75
N ILE A 73 -13.11 3.80 6.68
CA ILE A 73 -12.80 4.91 5.78
C ILE A 73 -13.66 6.09 6.15
N ARG A 74 -13.04 7.16 6.65
CA ARG A 74 -13.77 8.33 7.17
C ARG A 74 -13.22 9.65 6.66
N GLY A 75 -14.08 10.64 6.52
CA GLY A 75 -13.68 11.96 6.01
C GLY A 75 -14.83 12.65 5.30
N LEU A 76 -14.50 13.56 4.39
CA LEU A 76 -15.47 14.21 3.52
C LEU A 76 -15.47 13.54 2.15
N ASN A 77 -16.64 13.22 1.61
CA ASN A 77 -16.78 12.74 0.23
C ASN A 77 -16.65 13.90 -0.77
N GLU A 78 -16.76 13.63 -2.09
CA GLU A 78 -16.62 14.68 -3.11
C GLU A 78 -17.72 15.76 -3.03
N LYS A 79 -18.81 15.50 -2.30
CA LYS A 79 -19.91 16.45 -2.04
C LYS A 79 -19.70 17.24 -0.75
N GLY A 80 -18.65 16.98 0.01
CA GLY A 80 -18.37 17.61 1.30
C GLY A 80 -19.18 17.04 2.47
N GLU A 81 -19.79 15.86 2.30
CA GLU A 81 -20.56 15.19 3.35
C GLU A 81 -19.63 14.30 4.19
N ALA A 82 -19.83 14.30 5.51
CA ALA A 82 -19.09 13.42 6.40
C ALA A 82 -19.49 11.95 6.16
N VAL A 83 -18.52 11.11 5.85
CA VAL A 83 -18.67 9.67 5.65
C VAL A 83 -17.81 8.89 6.64
N SER A 84 -18.25 7.69 6.99
CA SER A 84 -17.54 6.76 7.86
C SER A 84 -17.97 5.34 7.54
N ASP A 85 -17.28 4.72 6.58
CA ASP A 85 -17.62 3.42 6.04
C ASP A 85 -16.73 2.33 6.67
N ALA A 86 -17.33 1.50 7.51
CA ALA A 86 -16.66 0.31 8.03
C ALA A 86 -16.76 -0.85 7.04
N ARG A 87 -15.62 -1.44 6.67
CA ARG A 87 -15.54 -2.64 5.83
C ARG A 87 -14.77 -3.74 6.55
N LEU A 88 -15.39 -4.91 6.69
CA LEU A 88 -14.73 -6.12 7.10
C LEU A 88 -13.90 -6.67 5.93
N ILE A 89 -12.58 -6.59 6.04
CA ILE A 89 -11.63 -7.08 5.04
C ILE A 89 -11.51 -8.60 5.15
N ARG A 90 -11.65 -9.28 4.00
CA ARG A 90 -11.62 -10.74 3.85
C ARG A 90 -10.59 -11.21 2.82
N SER A 91 -9.98 -10.29 2.08
CA SER A 91 -8.94 -10.53 1.07
C SER A 91 -7.67 -11.17 1.65
N VAL A 92 -7.34 -10.93 2.92
CA VAL A 92 -6.18 -11.53 3.58
C VAL A 92 -6.51 -12.95 4.07
N ASN A 93 -5.75 -13.93 3.57
CA ASN A 93 -5.94 -15.35 3.90
C ASN A 93 -5.17 -15.73 5.17
N ARG A 94 -3.91 -15.34 5.26
CA ARG A 94 -3.01 -15.65 6.37
C ARG A 94 -1.79 -14.73 6.37
N GLU A 95 -1.08 -14.74 7.48
CA GLU A 95 0.24 -14.14 7.64
C GLU A 95 1.28 -15.23 7.93
N ILE A 96 2.45 -15.11 7.32
CA ILE A 96 3.63 -15.96 7.49
C ILE A 96 4.77 -15.12 8.05
N SER A 97 5.39 -15.59 9.13
CA SER A 97 6.64 -15.01 9.62
C SER A 97 7.83 -15.68 8.95
N VAL A 98 8.61 -14.93 8.16
CA VAL A 98 9.74 -15.49 7.41
C VAL A 98 10.82 -16.10 8.33
N TYR A 99 10.92 -15.62 9.57
CA TYR A 99 11.90 -16.10 10.55
C TYR A 99 11.52 -17.45 11.17
N SER A 100 10.22 -17.71 11.36
CA SER A 100 9.74 -18.95 11.98
C SER A 100 9.18 -19.96 10.99
N GLU A 101 8.81 -19.52 9.78
CA GLU A 101 8.08 -20.30 8.78
C GLU A 101 8.73 -20.15 7.38
N TYR A 102 10.07 -20.19 7.33
CA TYR A 102 10.83 -19.96 6.10
C TYR A 102 10.46 -20.91 4.95
N ASP A 103 10.20 -22.19 5.26
CA ASP A 103 9.78 -23.16 4.25
C ASP A 103 8.40 -22.82 3.65
N GLU A 104 7.47 -22.30 4.47
CA GLU A 104 6.16 -21.83 3.99
C GLU A 104 6.30 -20.58 3.12
N PHE A 105 7.23 -19.69 3.48
CA PHE A 105 7.60 -18.55 2.64
C PHE A 105 8.11 -18.99 1.26
N LEU A 106 9.03 -19.95 1.19
CA LEU A 106 9.52 -20.46 -0.10
C LEU A 106 8.44 -21.17 -0.92
N LYS A 107 7.50 -21.89 -0.28
CA LYS A 107 6.38 -22.54 -0.98
C LYS A 107 5.48 -21.56 -1.73
N LEU A 108 5.45 -20.27 -1.35
CA LEU A 108 4.73 -19.25 -2.11
C LEU A 108 5.22 -19.16 -3.56
N ALA A 109 6.52 -19.37 -3.79
CA ALA A 109 7.12 -19.37 -5.11
C ALA A 109 6.60 -20.51 -6.01
N HIS A 110 6.18 -21.63 -5.42
CA HIS A 110 5.72 -22.83 -6.14
C HIS A 110 4.26 -22.74 -6.55
N ASN A 111 3.48 -21.82 -5.99
CA ASN A 111 2.08 -21.66 -6.35
C ASN A 111 1.95 -21.03 -7.77
N PRO A 112 1.39 -21.76 -8.76
CA PRO A 112 1.28 -21.26 -10.14
C PRO A 112 0.30 -20.10 -10.31
N GLU A 113 -0.61 -19.90 -9.36
CA GLU A 113 -1.63 -18.83 -9.36
C GLU A 113 -1.14 -17.51 -8.77
N MET A 114 0.00 -17.53 -8.05
CA MET A 114 0.65 -16.30 -7.56
C MET A 114 1.03 -15.41 -8.72
N ARG A 115 0.53 -14.17 -8.70
CA ARG A 115 0.67 -13.22 -9.79
C ARG A 115 1.25 -11.88 -9.36
N PHE A 116 0.86 -11.38 -8.19
CA PHE A 116 1.25 -10.05 -7.71
C PHE A 116 2.10 -10.13 -6.45
N VAL A 117 3.05 -9.21 -6.35
CA VAL A 117 3.81 -8.97 -5.13
C VAL A 117 3.64 -7.50 -4.76
N PHE A 118 2.98 -7.20 -3.64
CA PHE A 118 2.95 -5.85 -3.07
C PHE A 118 3.94 -5.76 -1.92
N SER A 119 4.51 -4.58 -1.68
CA SER A 119 5.36 -4.35 -0.52
C SER A 119 5.15 -2.97 0.09
N ASN A 120 5.32 -2.89 1.40
CA ASN A 120 5.60 -1.66 2.11
C ASN A 120 6.45 -2.02 3.33
N THR A 121 7.75 -1.94 3.15
CA THR A 121 8.77 -2.28 4.14
C THR A 121 9.40 -1.03 4.76
N THR A 122 8.69 0.11 4.69
CA THR A 122 9.18 1.49 4.95
C THR A 122 10.24 1.96 3.95
N GLU A 123 10.59 3.24 3.99
CA GLU A 123 11.62 3.84 3.13
C GLU A 123 13.00 3.21 3.33
N ALA A 124 13.28 2.69 4.52
CA ALA A 124 14.52 1.99 4.83
C ALA A 124 14.54 0.53 4.34
N GLY A 125 13.40 -0.01 3.93
CA GLY A 125 13.23 -1.42 3.58
C GLY A 125 13.83 -1.81 2.23
N ILE A 126 13.71 -0.94 1.22
CA ILE A 126 14.39 -1.10 -0.07
C ILE A 126 15.82 -0.58 0.09
N SER A 127 16.68 -1.43 0.66
CA SER A 127 18.06 -1.11 0.95
C SER A 127 18.97 -2.32 0.74
N TYR A 128 20.24 -2.05 0.44
CA TYR A 128 21.25 -3.09 0.29
C TYR A 128 21.91 -3.40 1.63
N HIS A 129 22.05 -4.69 1.92
CA HIS A 129 22.79 -5.22 3.05
C HIS A 129 23.88 -6.18 2.56
N ALA A 130 25.15 -5.79 2.75
CA ALA A 130 26.32 -6.54 2.27
C ALA A 130 26.53 -7.91 2.93
N GLY A 131 25.92 -8.12 4.11
CA GLY A 131 26.03 -9.38 4.83
C GLY A 131 25.09 -10.47 4.32
N ASP A 132 24.13 -10.13 3.46
CA ASP A 132 23.12 -11.08 2.96
C ASP A 132 23.73 -12.08 1.98
N LYS A 133 23.46 -13.35 2.20
CA LYS A 133 23.91 -14.48 1.39
C LYS A 133 22.74 -15.27 0.83
N PHE A 134 23.02 -16.01 -0.23
CA PHE A 134 22.03 -16.85 -0.89
C PHE A 134 21.42 -17.92 0.03
N ASP A 135 22.23 -18.49 0.92
CA ASP A 135 21.85 -19.56 1.85
C ASP A 135 21.22 -19.06 3.15
N ASP A 136 21.06 -17.74 3.31
CA ASP A 136 20.40 -17.18 4.49
C ASP A 136 18.90 -17.56 4.54
N ALA A 137 18.45 -17.92 5.73
CA ALA A 137 17.10 -18.40 6.00
C ALA A 137 16.54 -17.75 7.29
N PRO A 138 16.13 -16.46 7.23
CA PRO A 138 16.13 -15.57 6.07
C PRO A 138 17.30 -14.58 6.00
N ALA A 139 17.49 -14.01 4.81
CA ALA A 139 18.31 -12.82 4.60
C ALA A 139 17.76 -11.61 5.40
N VAL A 140 18.60 -10.60 5.67
CA VAL A 140 18.22 -9.42 6.46
C VAL A 140 17.37 -8.45 5.64
N SER A 141 17.82 -8.07 4.46
CA SER A 141 17.13 -7.05 3.65
C SER A 141 15.90 -7.61 2.92
N TYR A 142 14.92 -6.74 2.65
CA TYR A 142 13.76 -7.12 1.84
C TYR A 142 14.15 -7.50 0.40
N PRO A 143 14.99 -6.73 -0.33
CA PRO A 143 15.41 -7.10 -1.68
C PRO A 143 16.10 -8.47 -1.75
N ALA A 144 16.91 -8.85 -0.75
CA ALA A 144 17.50 -10.18 -0.68
C ALA A 144 16.44 -11.29 -0.49
N LYS A 145 15.48 -11.10 0.44
CA LYS A 145 14.35 -12.03 0.62
C LYS A 145 13.55 -12.21 -0.68
N LEU A 146 13.27 -11.12 -1.38
CA LEU A 146 12.57 -11.17 -2.68
C LEU A 146 13.40 -11.88 -3.75
N THR A 147 14.71 -11.60 -3.83
CA THR A 147 15.63 -12.26 -4.77
C THR A 147 15.64 -13.78 -4.58
N ARG A 148 15.72 -14.22 -3.32
CA ARG A 148 15.69 -15.65 -2.98
C ARG A 148 14.38 -16.32 -3.39
N LEU A 149 13.25 -15.63 -3.20
CA LEU A 149 11.92 -16.12 -3.57
C LEU A 149 11.71 -16.17 -5.09
N LEU A 150 12.16 -15.14 -5.81
CA LEU A 150 12.16 -15.11 -7.27
C LEU A 150 13.01 -16.23 -7.85
N PHE A 151 14.19 -16.47 -7.28
CA PHE A 151 15.06 -17.58 -7.70
C PHE A 151 14.44 -18.95 -7.43
N GLU A 152 13.74 -19.12 -6.30
CA GLU A 152 12.97 -20.34 -6.00
C GLU A 152 11.92 -20.59 -7.07
N ARG A 153 11.18 -19.54 -7.46
CA ARG A 153 10.14 -19.62 -8.49
C ARG A 153 10.72 -19.95 -9.87
N PHE A 154 11.78 -19.26 -10.26
CA PHE A 154 12.51 -19.53 -11.49
C PHE A 154 12.94 -21.00 -11.56
N SER A 155 13.53 -21.51 -10.48
CA SER A 155 14.01 -22.90 -10.42
C SER A 155 12.86 -23.89 -10.48
N HIS A 156 11.77 -23.65 -9.75
CA HIS A 156 10.59 -24.52 -9.72
C HIS A 156 9.91 -24.64 -11.09
N PHE A 157 9.77 -23.53 -11.80
CA PHE A 157 9.10 -23.49 -13.11
C PHE A 157 10.07 -23.53 -14.30
N ASN A 158 11.36 -23.84 -14.07
CA ASN A 158 12.39 -23.89 -15.12
C ASN A 158 12.46 -22.62 -15.98
N GLY A 159 12.23 -21.45 -15.39
CA GLY A 159 12.36 -20.16 -16.08
C GLY A 159 11.35 -19.88 -17.21
N VAL A 160 10.17 -20.51 -17.20
CA VAL A 160 9.12 -20.15 -18.17
C VAL A 160 8.62 -18.71 -17.95
N LEU A 161 8.40 -17.98 -19.04
CA LEU A 161 8.13 -16.53 -19.00
C LEU A 161 6.73 -16.17 -18.49
N ASP A 162 5.74 -17.05 -18.64
CA ASP A 162 4.36 -16.83 -18.15
C ASP A 162 4.24 -16.97 -16.63
N LYS A 163 5.31 -17.39 -15.94
CA LYS A 163 5.37 -17.51 -14.49
C LYS A 163 6.04 -16.33 -13.81
N GLY A 164 6.39 -15.24 -14.49
CA GLY A 164 6.84 -14.05 -13.78
C GLY A 164 5.75 -13.34 -12.96
N TRP A 165 6.17 -12.46 -12.08
CA TRP A 165 5.31 -11.68 -11.19
C TRP A 165 5.26 -10.20 -11.56
N ILE A 166 4.17 -9.55 -11.16
CA ILE A 166 4.03 -8.10 -11.20
C ILE A 166 4.30 -7.59 -9.77
N ILE A 167 5.41 -6.91 -9.61
CA ILE A 167 5.97 -6.45 -8.33
C ILE A 167 5.66 -4.95 -8.20
N ILE A 168 4.88 -4.60 -7.19
CA ILE A 168 4.28 -3.29 -6.99
C ILE A 168 4.67 -2.79 -5.59
N PRO A 169 5.90 -2.28 -5.42
CA PRO A 169 6.31 -1.64 -4.17
C PRO A 169 5.46 -0.40 -3.89
N CYS A 170 5.16 -0.16 -2.63
CA CYS A 170 4.40 0.99 -2.14
C CYS A 170 5.20 1.83 -1.14
N GLU A 171 6.51 1.61 -1.04
CA GLU A 171 7.44 2.41 -0.25
C GLU A 171 7.53 3.84 -0.80
N LEU A 172 7.65 4.83 0.09
CA LEU A 172 7.73 6.26 -0.26
C LEU A 172 9.15 6.69 -0.69
N ILE A 173 9.71 5.97 -1.66
CA ILE A 173 11.00 6.32 -2.29
C ILE A 173 10.82 6.64 -3.77
N ASP A 174 11.79 7.36 -4.33
CA ASP A 174 11.75 7.67 -5.75
C ASP A 174 12.02 6.44 -6.61
N TYR A 175 11.22 6.31 -7.68
CA TYR A 175 11.23 5.18 -8.60
C TYR A 175 11.40 3.83 -7.87
N ASN A 176 10.56 3.59 -6.86
CA ASN A 176 10.68 2.44 -5.94
C ASN A 176 10.72 1.07 -6.64
N GLY A 177 10.01 0.91 -7.77
CA GLY A 177 10.09 -0.28 -8.62
C GLY A 177 11.46 -0.47 -9.24
N ASP A 178 12.01 0.60 -9.82
CA ASP A 178 13.32 0.58 -10.47
C ASP A 178 14.45 0.37 -9.43
N ALA A 179 14.36 1.03 -8.28
CA ALA A 179 15.29 0.88 -7.16
C ALA A 179 15.28 -0.57 -6.61
N LEU A 180 14.10 -1.15 -6.45
CA LEU A 180 13.97 -2.55 -6.03
C LEU A 180 14.55 -3.51 -7.07
N ARG A 181 14.28 -3.29 -8.36
CA ARG A 181 14.84 -4.10 -9.45
C ARG A 181 16.37 -4.05 -9.45
N GLU A 182 16.96 -2.87 -9.29
CA GLU A 182 18.42 -2.70 -9.23
C GLU A 182 19.04 -3.51 -8.11
N LEU A 183 18.43 -3.49 -6.92
CA LEU A 183 18.91 -4.26 -5.77
C LEU A 183 18.74 -5.78 -5.96
N VAL A 184 17.63 -6.23 -6.55
CA VAL A 184 17.43 -7.65 -6.87
C VAL A 184 18.47 -8.13 -7.88
N LEU A 185 18.74 -7.36 -8.93
CA LEU A 185 19.78 -7.68 -9.92
C LEU A 185 21.17 -7.70 -9.30
N ARG A 186 21.46 -6.75 -8.40
CA ARG A 186 22.73 -6.72 -7.66
C ARG A 186 22.92 -7.99 -6.84
N TYR A 187 21.91 -8.41 -6.07
CA TYR A 187 21.98 -9.66 -5.32
C TYR A 187 22.14 -10.88 -6.23
N ALA A 188 21.42 -10.92 -7.35
CA ALA A 188 21.55 -12.02 -8.32
C ALA A 188 22.98 -12.15 -8.86
N GLN A 189 23.65 -11.02 -9.13
CA GLN A 189 25.05 -10.97 -9.57
C GLN A 189 26.02 -11.38 -8.45
N GLU A 190 25.88 -10.80 -7.25
CA GLU A 190 26.77 -11.08 -6.11
C GLU A 190 26.68 -12.54 -5.65
N TRP A 191 25.50 -13.14 -5.73
CA TRP A 191 25.27 -14.56 -5.41
C TRP A 191 25.60 -15.50 -6.57
N ALA A 192 26.12 -14.99 -7.69
CA ALA A 192 26.48 -15.73 -8.88
C ALA A 192 25.33 -16.62 -9.41
N LEU A 193 24.10 -16.10 -9.38
CA LEU A 193 22.94 -16.81 -9.92
C LEU A 193 23.06 -16.98 -11.44
N PRO A 194 22.46 -18.02 -12.04
CA PRO A 194 22.59 -18.29 -13.47
C PRO A 194 22.16 -17.10 -14.33
N GLU A 195 22.86 -16.87 -15.46
CA GLU A 195 22.50 -15.84 -16.43
C GLU A 195 21.05 -15.97 -16.93
N ALA A 196 20.56 -17.21 -17.05
CA ALA A 196 19.16 -17.48 -17.41
C ALA A 196 18.16 -16.91 -16.39
N PHE A 197 18.52 -16.82 -15.10
CA PHE A 197 17.69 -16.18 -14.08
C PHE A 197 17.65 -14.66 -14.28
N ILE A 198 18.80 -14.03 -14.58
CA ILE A 198 18.88 -12.59 -14.83
C ILE A 198 18.01 -12.21 -16.05
N GLN A 199 18.10 -12.99 -17.13
CA GLN A 199 17.26 -12.79 -18.32
C GLN A 199 15.77 -12.99 -18.02
N TRP A 200 15.44 -14.00 -17.20
CA TRP A 200 14.05 -14.24 -16.77
C TRP A 200 13.51 -13.11 -15.88
N LEU A 201 14.33 -12.55 -15.00
CA LEU A 201 13.96 -11.39 -14.18
C LEU A 201 13.46 -10.24 -15.05
N ASP A 202 14.19 -9.93 -16.13
CA ASP A 202 13.85 -8.82 -17.02
C ASP A 202 12.69 -9.11 -17.99
N GLN A 203 12.55 -10.35 -18.44
CA GLN A 203 11.56 -10.71 -19.47
C GLN A 203 10.21 -11.15 -18.91
N ALA A 204 10.20 -11.81 -17.76
CA ALA A 204 9.00 -12.41 -17.18
C ALA A 204 8.35 -11.50 -16.12
N ASN A 205 9.13 -10.68 -15.42
CA ASN A 205 8.66 -9.90 -14.28
C ASN A 205 8.49 -8.43 -14.64
N SER A 206 7.60 -7.74 -13.93
CA SER A 206 7.41 -6.30 -14.04
C SER A 206 7.62 -5.65 -12.69
N PHE A 207 8.59 -4.75 -12.59
CA PHE A 207 8.79 -3.93 -11.40
C PHE A 207 8.13 -2.57 -11.66
N CYS A 208 7.02 -2.32 -10.98
CA CYS A 208 6.18 -1.15 -11.22
C CYS A 208 6.46 -0.07 -10.18
N SER A 209 7.03 1.05 -10.61
CA SER A 209 7.22 2.21 -9.73
C SER A 209 5.86 2.84 -9.39
N THR A 210 5.65 3.22 -8.12
CA THR A 210 4.36 3.72 -7.64
C THR A 210 4.44 5.08 -6.97
N LEU A 211 3.29 5.77 -6.94
CA LEU A 211 3.00 6.90 -6.08
C LEU A 211 1.72 6.53 -5.36
N VAL A 212 1.80 6.52 -4.04
CA VAL A 212 0.67 6.26 -3.16
C VAL A 212 0.36 7.49 -2.34
N ASP A 213 -0.92 7.72 -2.07
CA ASP A 213 -1.36 8.81 -1.21
C ASP A 213 -2.63 8.40 -0.48
N ARG A 214 -2.54 8.33 0.86
CA ARG A 214 -3.66 8.18 1.79
C ARG A 214 -3.13 8.37 3.20
N ILE A 215 -3.76 9.23 3.99
CA ILE A 215 -3.52 9.31 5.42
C ILE A 215 -4.15 8.08 6.09
N VAL A 216 -3.31 7.29 6.75
CA VAL A 216 -3.70 6.12 7.52
C VAL A 216 -3.34 6.36 8.99
N THR A 217 -4.36 6.55 9.82
CA THR A 217 -4.20 6.79 11.27
C THR A 217 -3.99 5.50 12.05
N GLY A 218 -4.33 4.34 11.47
CA GLY A 218 -4.10 3.04 12.09
C GLY A 218 -5.13 2.69 13.16
N TYR A 219 -4.70 2.04 14.23
CA TYR A 219 -5.59 1.53 15.29
C TYR A 219 -6.16 2.66 16.16
N PRO A 220 -7.50 2.87 16.17
CA PRO A 220 -8.13 4.04 16.80
C PRO A 220 -8.29 3.88 18.32
N ARG A 221 -7.17 3.86 19.07
CA ARG A 221 -7.11 3.51 20.51
C ARG A 221 -8.19 4.18 21.38
N ASP A 222 -8.48 5.45 21.13
CA ASP A 222 -9.43 6.23 21.95
C ASP A 222 -10.90 5.97 21.58
N GLU A 223 -11.17 5.32 20.44
CA GLU A 223 -12.52 5.09 19.91
C GLU A 223 -12.89 3.59 19.85
N VAL A 224 -11.93 2.68 20.07
CA VAL A 224 -12.11 1.23 19.92
C VAL A 224 -13.33 0.70 20.66
N ALA A 225 -13.53 1.06 21.92
CA ALA A 225 -14.65 0.53 22.70
C ALA A 225 -16.02 0.87 22.07
N LYS A 226 -16.15 2.09 21.55
CA LYS A 226 -17.36 2.56 20.86
C LYS A 226 -17.50 1.87 19.50
N LEU A 227 -16.42 1.78 18.74
CA LEU A 227 -16.43 1.13 17.42
C LEU A 227 -16.77 -0.36 17.53
N GLU A 228 -16.22 -1.07 18.51
CA GLU A 228 -16.54 -2.48 18.74
C GLU A 228 -18.00 -2.67 19.18
N GLU A 229 -18.57 -1.75 19.97
CA GLU A 229 -19.99 -1.75 20.33
C GLU A 229 -20.89 -1.57 19.09
N GLU A 230 -20.53 -0.65 18.20
CA GLU A 230 -21.25 -0.40 16.94
C GLU A 230 -21.13 -1.57 15.95
N LEU A 231 -19.94 -2.19 15.86
CA LEU A 231 -19.65 -3.32 14.99
C LEU A 231 -20.21 -4.65 15.53
N GLY A 232 -20.34 -4.78 16.85
CA GLY A 232 -20.81 -5.98 17.54
C GLY A 232 -19.77 -7.08 17.77
N TYR A 233 -18.48 -6.78 17.55
CA TYR A 233 -17.36 -7.72 17.72
C TYR A 233 -16.08 -7.05 18.18
N HIS A 234 -15.21 -7.83 18.81
CA HIS A 234 -13.85 -7.38 19.13
C HIS A 234 -12.93 -7.56 17.92
N ASP A 235 -12.16 -6.54 17.61
CA ASP A 235 -11.23 -6.53 16.48
C ASP A 235 -9.91 -5.87 16.89
N GLY A 236 -8.90 -6.71 17.12
CA GLY A 236 -7.54 -6.30 17.50
C GLY A 236 -6.77 -5.63 16.36
N PHE A 237 -7.34 -5.58 15.16
CA PHE A 237 -6.70 -5.10 13.95
C PHE A 237 -7.48 -3.97 13.27
N LEU A 238 -8.40 -3.29 13.97
CA LEU A 238 -9.09 -2.10 13.46
C LEU A 238 -8.10 -1.12 12.80
N GLY A 239 -8.41 -0.73 11.57
CA GLY A 239 -7.66 0.28 10.82
C GLY A 239 -8.55 1.47 10.51
N THR A 240 -8.01 2.68 10.62
CA THR A 240 -8.70 3.90 10.18
C THR A 240 -7.86 4.61 9.13
N ALA A 241 -8.53 5.11 8.10
CA ALA A 241 -7.89 5.92 7.07
C ALA A 241 -8.87 6.98 6.55
N GLU A 242 -8.30 7.99 5.90
CA GLU A 242 -9.11 9.05 5.30
C GLU A 242 -9.87 8.57 4.05
N HIS A 243 -10.91 9.31 3.68
CA HIS A 243 -11.70 9.03 2.47
C HIS A 243 -10.88 9.18 1.18
N PHE A 244 -10.05 10.22 1.08
CA PHE A 244 -9.20 10.45 -0.09
C PHE A 244 -8.12 9.37 -0.21
N TYR A 245 -7.89 8.92 -1.44
CA TYR A 245 -6.71 8.13 -1.77
C TYR A 245 -6.34 8.31 -3.23
N LEU A 246 -5.07 8.10 -3.57
CA LEU A 246 -4.57 8.07 -4.94
C LEU A 246 -3.53 6.96 -5.09
N PHE A 247 -3.67 6.13 -6.11
CA PHE A 247 -2.69 5.11 -6.46
C PHE A 247 -2.26 5.24 -7.91
N VAL A 248 -1.05 5.73 -8.17
CA VAL A 248 -0.47 5.78 -9.52
C VAL A 248 0.56 4.68 -9.65
N ILE A 249 0.47 3.89 -10.72
CA ILE A 249 1.35 2.78 -11.01
C ILE A 249 1.96 2.98 -12.40
N GLN A 250 3.28 3.14 -12.45
CA GLN A 250 4.03 3.10 -13.70
C GLN A 250 4.29 1.64 -14.09
N GLY A 251 3.66 1.19 -15.18
CA GLY A 251 3.72 -0.22 -15.55
C GLY A 251 2.98 -0.54 -16.84
N PRO A 252 2.96 -1.82 -17.24
CA PRO A 252 2.31 -2.24 -18.48
C PRO A 252 0.80 -1.99 -18.42
N LYS A 253 0.21 -1.51 -19.52
CA LYS A 253 -1.24 -1.22 -19.61
C LYS A 253 -2.13 -2.44 -19.34
N SER A 254 -1.61 -3.64 -19.58
CA SER A 254 -2.29 -4.91 -19.24
C SER A 254 -2.58 -5.04 -17.74
N LEU A 255 -1.86 -4.32 -16.87
CA LEU A 255 -2.07 -4.31 -15.43
C LEU A 255 -3.49 -3.84 -15.04
N ALA A 256 -4.07 -2.92 -15.81
CA ALA A 256 -5.44 -2.45 -15.56
C ALA A 256 -6.45 -3.62 -15.68
N THR A 257 -6.28 -4.46 -16.69
CA THR A 257 -7.10 -5.66 -16.89
C THR A 257 -6.77 -6.73 -15.86
N GLU A 258 -5.49 -6.96 -15.54
CA GLU A 258 -5.05 -7.95 -14.54
C GLU A 258 -5.68 -7.68 -13.16
N LEU A 259 -5.74 -6.42 -12.73
CA LEU A 259 -6.36 -5.99 -11.47
C LEU A 259 -7.87 -5.72 -11.58
N ARG A 260 -8.49 -5.89 -12.76
CA ARG A 260 -9.92 -5.64 -13.01
C ARG A 260 -10.37 -4.21 -12.75
N LEU A 261 -9.48 -3.24 -12.96
CA LEU A 261 -9.76 -1.81 -12.81
C LEU A 261 -10.78 -1.29 -13.84
N ASP A 262 -10.98 -2.02 -14.94
CA ASP A 262 -12.03 -1.76 -15.93
C ASP A 262 -13.44 -2.12 -15.44
N LYS A 263 -13.55 -2.94 -14.38
CA LYS A 263 -14.83 -3.48 -13.89
C LYS A 263 -15.33 -2.78 -12.62
N TYR A 264 -14.45 -2.12 -11.88
CA TYR A 264 -14.82 -1.40 -10.66
C TYR A 264 -14.02 -0.09 -10.55
N PRO A 265 -14.69 1.07 -10.37
CA PRO A 265 -14.02 2.36 -10.36
C PRO A 265 -13.24 2.55 -9.06
N LEU A 266 -11.92 2.51 -9.15
CA LEU A 266 -10.99 2.92 -8.09
C LEU A 266 -10.15 4.10 -8.59
N ASN A 267 -9.68 4.95 -7.68
CA ASN A 267 -8.70 5.99 -7.99
C ASN A 267 -7.28 5.41 -8.18
N VAL A 268 -7.16 4.49 -9.14
CA VAL A 268 -5.93 3.80 -9.54
C VAL A 268 -5.61 4.17 -10.99
N LEU A 269 -4.45 4.77 -11.22
CA LEU A 269 -4.00 5.22 -12.53
C LEU A 269 -2.81 4.38 -13.00
N ILE A 270 -2.97 3.67 -14.12
CA ILE A 270 -1.85 2.99 -14.78
C ILE A 270 -1.26 3.95 -15.82
N VAL A 271 0.01 4.30 -15.68
CA VAL A 271 0.66 5.36 -16.47
C VAL A 271 1.96 4.88 -17.09
N ASP A 272 2.37 5.54 -18.18
CA ASP A 272 3.65 5.26 -18.84
C ASP A 272 4.83 5.96 -18.11
N ASP A 273 4.60 7.12 -17.47
CA ASP A 273 5.57 7.86 -16.65
C ASP A 273 4.92 8.47 -15.41
N ILE A 274 5.47 8.18 -14.23
CA ILE A 274 4.98 8.66 -12.93
C ILE A 274 5.43 10.09 -12.59
N LYS A 275 6.47 10.59 -13.25
CA LYS A 275 7.10 11.88 -12.93
C LYS A 275 6.11 13.05 -12.86
N PRO A 276 5.17 13.25 -13.79
CA PRO A 276 4.25 14.38 -13.74
C PRO A 276 3.32 14.36 -12.52
N TYR A 277 2.95 13.16 -12.06
CA TYR A 277 2.08 12.97 -10.91
C TYR A 277 2.81 13.25 -9.60
N LYS A 278 4.08 12.82 -9.51
CA LYS A 278 4.98 13.15 -8.39
C LYS A 278 5.22 14.65 -8.29
N GLU A 279 5.61 15.29 -9.39
CA GLU A 279 5.84 16.73 -9.43
C GLU A 279 4.59 17.51 -9.04
N ARG A 280 3.40 17.08 -9.51
CA ARG A 280 2.12 17.67 -9.11
C ARG A 280 1.85 17.50 -7.62
N LYS A 281 2.03 16.30 -7.05
CA LYS A 281 1.84 16.03 -5.62
C LYS A 281 2.77 16.90 -4.77
N VAL A 282 4.07 16.93 -5.10
CA VAL A 282 5.06 17.73 -4.37
C VAL A 282 4.77 19.23 -4.51
N ALA A 283 4.49 19.72 -5.73
CA ALA A 283 4.27 21.13 -5.97
C ALA A 283 2.96 21.64 -5.35
N ILE A 284 1.87 20.89 -5.46
CA ILE A 284 0.56 21.31 -4.95
C ILE A 284 0.45 21.07 -3.45
N LEU A 285 0.74 19.86 -2.97
CA LEU A 285 0.51 19.52 -1.57
C LEU A 285 1.59 20.12 -0.67
N ASN A 286 2.87 19.87 -0.97
CA ASN A 286 3.96 20.42 -0.15
C ASN A 286 4.11 21.92 -0.36
N GLY A 287 3.94 22.41 -1.60
CA GLY A 287 3.96 23.84 -1.87
C GLY A 287 2.84 24.61 -1.17
N ALA A 288 1.60 24.11 -1.20
CA ALA A 288 0.49 24.74 -0.49
C ALA A 288 0.65 24.63 1.03
N HIS A 289 1.08 23.48 1.57
CA HIS A 289 1.32 23.33 3.00
C HIS A 289 2.45 24.24 3.50
N THR A 290 3.60 24.27 2.81
CA THR A 290 4.73 25.15 3.16
C THR A 290 4.34 26.62 3.07
N ALA A 291 3.49 27.01 2.11
CA ALA A 291 2.99 28.38 2.02
C ALA A 291 1.96 28.73 3.11
N LEU A 292 1.13 27.76 3.52
CA LEU A 292 0.05 27.97 4.48
C LEU A 292 0.54 28.05 5.93
N VAL A 293 1.53 27.22 6.31
CA VAL A 293 1.99 27.09 7.71
C VAL A 293 2.42 28.42 8.34
N PRO A 294 3.26 29.27 7.71
CA PRO A 294 3.66 30.54 8.32
C PRO A 294 2.49 31.51 8.53
N VAL A 295 1.53 31.50 7.60
CA VAL A 295 0.35 32.39 7.66
C VAL A 295 -0.63 31.93 8.73
N ALA A 296 -0.91 30.62 8.80
CA ALA A 296 -1.77 30.03 9.81
C ALA A 296 -1.21 30.24 11.22
N PHE A 297 0.10 30.03 11.38
CA PHE A 297 0.79 30.25 12.65
C PHE A 297 0.73 31.72 13.09
N GLN A 298 0.92 32.67 12.17
CA GLN A 298 0.80 34.10 12.46
C GLN A 298 -0.65 34.53 12.77
N ALA A 299 -1.63 33.80 12.25
CA ALA A 299 -3.06 33.98 12.55
C ALA A 299 -3.50 33.28 13.85
N GLY A 300 -2.60 32.59 14.56
CA GLY A 300 -2.90 31.88 15.81
C GLY A 300 -3.72 30.60 15.63
N LEU A 301 -3.59 29.95 14.47
CA LEU A 301 -4.25 28.68 14.16
C LEU A 301 -3.26 27.53 14.33
N ASP A 302 -3.66 26.50 15.07
CA ASP A 302 -2.80 25.41 15.51
C ASP A 302 -2.97 24.14 14.67
N THR A 303 -4.06 24.01 13.90
CA THR A 303 -4.31 22.86 13.03
C THR A 303 -4.54 23.22 11.57
N VAL A 304 -4.21 22.30 10.66
CA VAL A 304 -4.51 22.45 9.23
C VAL A 304 -6.03 22.61 9.00
N GLY A 305 -6.85 21.92 9.80
CA GLY A 305 -8.32 22.04 9.71
C GLY A 305 -8.81 23.44 10.07
N GLU A 306 -8.23 24.07 11.10
CA GLU A 306 -8.50 25.47 11.45
C GLU A 306 -8.08 26.42 10.34
N ALA A 307 -6.88 26.23 9.78
CA ALA A 307 -6.38 27.03 8.66
C ALA A 307 -7.28 26.95 7.42
N MET A 308 -7.82 25.76 7.12
CA MET A 308 -8.71 25.54 5.98
C MET A 308 -10.12 26.13 6.20
N ASN A 309 -10.59 26.16 7.45
CA ASN A 309 -11.87 26.75 7.82
C ASN A 309 -11.78 28.24 8.17
N TRP A 310 -10.57 28.80 8.14
CA TRP A 310 -10.34 30.20 8.48
C TRP A 310 -10.86 31.11 7.37
N SER A 311 -11.94 31.82 7.69
CA SER A 311 -12.44 32.90 6.86
C SER A 311 -11.77 34.20 7.28
N LEU A 312 -11.06 34.84 6.34
CA LEU A 312 -10.58 36.20 6.50
C LEU A 312 -11.79 37.11 6.71
N SER A 313 -12.07 37.49 7.96
CA SER A 313 -12.87 38.68 8.21
C SER A 313 -12.16 39.86 7.55
N PRO A 314 -12.86 40.71 6.78
CA PRO A 314 -12.21 41.78 6.04
C PRO A 314 -11.53 42.73 7.03
N VAL A 315 -10.20 42.67 7.10
CA VAL A 315 -9.41 43.69 7.78
C VAL A 315 -9.57 44.96 6.95
N GLN A 316 -10.32 45.91 7.49
CA GLN A 316 -10.37 47.28 6.96
C GLN A 316 -9.02 47.95 7.21
N SER A 317 -8.04 47.66 6.36
CA SER A 317 -6.77 48.39 6.31
C SER A 317 -6.59 48.97 4.90
N PRO A 318 -6.49 50.30 4.75
CA PRO A 318 -6.38 50.95 3.45
C PRO A 318 -4.96 50.74 2.92
N GLY A 319 -4.80 49.98 1.84
CA GLY A 319 -3.56 50.01 1.05
C GLY A 319 -3.04 48.70 0.46
N VAL A 320 -3.64 47.54 0.75
CA VAL A 320 -3.15 46.27 0.18
C VAL A 320 -4.32 45.51 -0.44
N SER A 321 -4.56 45.76 -1.74
CA SER A 321 -5.43 44.91 -2.56
C SER A 321 -4.64 43.66 -3.01
N VAL A 322 -4.46 42.69 -2.11
CA VAL A 322 -4.07 41.35 -2.57
C VAL A 322 -5.32 40.68 -3.11
N THR A 323 -5.34 40.53 -4.44
CA THR A 323 -6.38 39.84 -5.18
C THR A 323 -6.54 38.41 -4.67
N ARG A 324 -7.69 38.22 -4.00
CA ARG A 324 -8.59 37.06 -4.03
C ARG A 324 -7.99 35.71 -3.63
N THR A 325 -8.56 35.20 -2.54
CA THR A 325 -8.80 33.80 -2.10
C THR A 325 -9.03 32.73 -3.19
N SER A 326 -9.14 33.11 -4.45
CA SER A 326 -9.26 32.20 -5.58
C SER A 326 -8.00 31.36 -5.84
N SER A 327 -6.78 31.81 -5.52
CA SER A 327 -5.58 31.05 -5.86
C SER A 327 -5.34 29.83 -4.97
N ILE A 328 -5.51 29.96 -3.64
CA ILE A 328 -5.28 28.86 -2.70
C ILE A 328 -6.42 27.82 -2.78
N SER A 329 -7.66 28.28 -2.87
CA SER A 329 -8.81 27.38 -3.06
C SER A 329 -8.82 26.72 -4.45
N CYS A 330 -8.41 27.41 -5.52
CA CYS A 330 -8.30 26.83 -6.88
C CYS A 330 -7.12 25.86 -7.02
N CYS A 331 -6.01 26.06 -6.28
CA CYS A 331 -4.90 25.11 -6.26
C CYS A 331 -5.29 23.78 -5.62
N LEU A 332 -6.14 23.80 -4.59
CA LEU A 332 -6.63 22.60 -3.92
C LEU A 332 -7.85 21.98 -4.61
N SER A 333 -8.70 22.78 -5.27
CA SER A 333 -9.85 22.28 -6.03
C SER A 333 -9.51 21.73 -7.42
N ARG A 334 -8.27 21.93 -7.91
CA ARG A 334 -7.77 21.32 -9.16
C ARG A 334 -6.99 20.02 -8.93
N SER A 335 -6.90 19.56 -7.69
CA SER A 335 -6.40 18.23 -7.32
C SER A 335 -7.39 17.10 -7.62
N THR A 336 -8.57 17.41 -8.17
CA THR A 336 -9.66 16.47 -8.48
C THR A 336 -9.84 16.19 -9.99
N VAL A 337 -8.76 16.15 -10.77
CA VAL A 337 -8.80 15.60 -12.15
C VAL A 337 -7.70 14.59 -12.40
#